data_AF-A0A660Y628-F1
#
_entry.id   AF-A0A660Y628-F1
#
_cell.length_a   1.000
_cell.length_b   1.000
_cell.length_c   1.000
_cell.angle_alpha   90.00
_cell.angle_beta   90.00
_cell.angle_gamma   90.00
#
_symmetry.space_group_name_H-M   'P 1'
#
loop_
_entity.id
_entity.type
_entity.pdbx_description
1 polymer ?
#
loop_
_entity_poly.entity_id
_entity_poly.type
_entity_poly.pdbx_seq_one_letter_code
_entity_poly.pdbx_strand_id
1 'polypeptide(L)'
;MGDTSALDGAYSADVEMEMPLGSCGSSYVHLEGGDGSGVTDEVPGSSADARGQAGSVFSVAEFVWELPVGEKFSMALGKLDPTALFDGNEFANDECTQFLADMFVNTTALPWPDYAPGIKLSFLPRGEEGSAISLGIFKADAAWDDMTEDLFAIGEVDLKLLGGNYRAYLWRGSGSWGVGVSLDQPISSHLGAFARFGAPSDPV
;
A
#
# COMPACT_ATOMS: atom_id res chain seq x y z
N MET A 1 -29.80 6.63 -25.05
CA MET A 1 -30.14 5.20 -25.16
C MET A 1 -29.46 4.59 -23.95
N GLY A 2 -30.25 4.21 -22.94
CA GLY A 2 -29.70 3.65 -21.70
C GLY A 2 -29.12 2.28 -22.02
N ASP A 3 -27.88 2.06 -21.62
CA ASP A 3 -27.29 0.74 -21.68
C ASP A 3 -28.14 -0.19 -20.80
N THR A 4 -28.61 -1.28 -21.37
CA THR A 4 -29.44 -2.28 -20.68
C THR A 4 -28.58 -3.46 -20.27
N SER A 5 -27.37 -3.21 -19.77
CA SER A 5 -26.69 -4.22 -18.97
C SER A 5 -27.43 -4.31 -17.65
N ALA A 6 -27.98 -5.48 -17.33
CA ALA A 6 -28.60 -5.72 -16.03
C ALA A 6 -27.57 -6.16 -14.98
N LEU A 7 -26.28 -6.13 -15.31
CA LEU A 7 -25.22 -6.72 -14.50
C LEU A 7 -23.94 -5.90 -14.66
N ASP A 8 -23.69 -5.03 -13.68
CA ASP A 8 -22.47 -4.23 -13.55
C ASP A 8 -21.47 -5.04 -12.73
N GLY A 9 -20.85 -6.01 -13.39
CA GLY A 9 -19.89 -6.93 -12.79
C GLY A 9 -18.45 -6.45 -12.96
N ALA A 10 -17.63 -6.76 -11.96
CA ALA A 10 -16.17 -6.71 -12.06
C ALA A 10 -15.60 -8.04 -11.57
N TYR A 11 -14.39 -8.36 -12.02
CA TYR A 11 -13.58 -9.40 -11.41
C TYR A 11 -12.10 -9.00 -11.46
N SER A 12 -11.37 -9.42 -10.44
CA SER A 12 -9.91 -9.39 -10.33
C SER A 12 -9.39 -10.83 -10.23
N ALA A 13 -8.11 -11.01 -10.51
CA ALA A 13 -7.42 -12.27 -10.32
C ALA A 13 -5.92 -12.03 -10.15
N ASP A 14 -5.37 -12.62 -9.10
CA ASP A 14 -3.99 -12.40 -8.69
C ASP A 14 -3.19 -13.70 -8.72
N VAL A 15 -1.92 -13.58 -9.12
CA VAL A 15 -0.93 -14.63 -9.04
C VAL A 15 0.28 -14.08 -8.32
N GLU A 16 0.47 -14.55 -7.09
CA GLU A 16 1.56 -14.15 -6.22
C GLU A 16 2.58 -15.28 -6.08
N MET A 17 3.86 -14.91 -6.09
CA MET A 17 4.98 -15.83 -5.92
C MET A 17 6.01 -15.24 -4.97
N GLU A 18 6.33 -15.98 -3.90
CA GLU A 18 7.43 -15.66 -3.00
C GLU A 18 8.57 -16.67 -3.15
N MET A 19 9.79 -16.16 -3.27
CA MET A 19 11.00 -16.93 -3.52
C MET A 19 12.04 -16.63 -2.43
N PRO A 20 12.31 -17.55 -1.49
CA PRO A 20 13.39 -17.37 -0.53
C PRO A 20 14.75 -17.51 -1.22
N LEU A 21 15.64 -16.53 -1.01
CA LEU A 21 16.99 -16.46 -1.62
C LEU A 21 18.10 -16.69 -0.58
N GLY A 22 17.78 -17.37 0.53
CA GLY A 22 18.71 -17.66 1.62
C GLY A 22 19.20 -16.39 2.31
N SER A 23 20.51 -16.22 2.46
CA SER A 23 21.08 -15.03 3.10
C SER A 23 20.90 -13.74 2.29
N CYS A 24 20.49 -13.84 1.03
CA CYS A 24 20.23 -12.70 0.15
C CYS A 24 18.80 -12.14 0.31
N GLY A 25 18.00 -12.68 1.24
CA GLY A 25 16.64 -12.25 1.52
C GLY A 25 15.59 -13.04 0.74
N SER A 26 14.53 -12.37 0.29
CA SER A 26 13.41 -12.95 -0.46
C SER A 26 13.06 -12.07 -1.66
N SER A 27 12.41 -12.66 -2.66
CA SER A 27 11.78 -11.91 -3.74
C SER A 27 10.31 -12.26 -3.83
N TYR A 28 9.49 -11.24 -4.05
CA TYR A 28 8.06 -11.37 -4.24
C TYR A 28 7.68 -10.82 -5.61
N VAL A 29 6.81 -11.53 -6.32
CA VAL A 29 6.28 -11.13 -7.62
C VAL A 29 4.76 -11.24 -7.57
N HIS A 30 4.09 -10.17 -7.94
CA HIS A 30 2.64 -10.09 -8.03
C HIS A 30 2.24 -9.81 -9.47
N LEU A 31 1.47 -10.74 -10.06
CA LEU A 31 0.80 -10.53 -11.33
C LEU A 31 -0.69 -10.33 -11.08
N GLU A 32 -1.23 -9.25 -11.61
CA GLU A 32 -2.61 -8.87 -11.38
C GLU A 32 -3.32 -8.79 -12.73
N GLY A 33 -4.54 -9.30 -12.80
CA GLY A 33 -5.43 -9.28 -13.96
C GLY A 33 -6.87 -8.95 -13.56
N GLY A 34 -7.71 -8.51 -14.48
CA GLY A 34 -9.12 -8.25 -14.18
C GLY A 34 -9.85 -7.55 -15.31
N ASP A 35 -11.15 -7.38 -15.17
CA ASP A 35 -12.00 -6.61 -16.09
C ASP A 35 -13.23 -6.07 -15.36
N GLY A 36 -13.73 -4.93 -15.85
CA GLY A 36 -14.94 -4.28 -15.36
C GLY A 36 -14.73 -3.27 -14.24
N SER A 37 -15.60 -2.26 -14.21
CA SER A 37 -15.68 -1.25 -13.14
C SER A 37 -16.66 -1.65 -12.03
N GLY A 38 -17.49 -2.67 -12.26
CA GLY A 38 -18.59 -3.00 -11.35
C GLY A 38 -19.51 -1.79 -11.22
N VAL A 39 -19.94 -1.48 -9.99
CA VAL A 39 -20.74 -0.28 -9.67
C VAL A 39 -19.90 0.97 -9.38
N THR A 40 -18.57 0.88 -9.49
CA THR A 40 -17.64 1.96 -9.11
C THR A 40 -17.68 3.13 -10.10
N ASP A 41 -18.13 2.91 -11.33
CA ASP A 41 -18.35 3.97 -12.32
C ASP A 41 -19.59 4.82 -12.01
N GLU A 42 -20.63 4.28 -11.35
CA GLU A 42 -21.72 5.08 -10.79
C GLU A 42 -21.43 5.61 -9.38
N VAL A 43 -20.72 4.84 -8.55
CA VAL A 43 -20.41 5.16 -7.16
C VAL A 43 -18.89 5.12 -6.95
N PRO A 44 -18.17 6.22 -7.27
CA PRO A 44 -16.72 6.26 -7.14
C PRO A 44 -16.24 5.89 -5.72
N GLY A 45 -15.24 5.02 -5.64
CA GLY A 45 -14.64 4.54 -4.39
C GLY A 45 -15.44 3.46 -3.66
N SER A 46 -16.39 2.81 -4.33
CA SER A 46 -17.17 1.71 -3.74
C SER A 46 -16.42 0.38 -3.67
N SER A 47 -15.41 0.19 -4.51
CA SER A 47 -14.64 -1.05 -4.62
C SER A 47 -13.20 -0.73 -5.03
N ALA A 48 -12.27 -0.90 -4.11
CA ALA A 48 -10.83 -0.73 -4.37
C ALA A 48 -10.28 -1.79 -5.33
N ASP A 49 -10.96 -2.93 -5.44
CA ASP A 49 -10.62 -4.06 -6.32
C ASP A 49 -11.22 -3.94 -7.74
N ALA A 50 -11.94 -2.85 -8.04
CA ALA A 50 -12.52 -2.64 -9.37
C ALA A 50 -11.49 -2.03 -10.32
N ARG A 51 -11.12 -2.76 -11.37
CA ARG A 51 -9.98 -2.44 -12.24
C ARG A 51 -10.30 -1.39 -13.29
N GLY A 52 -11.56 -1.30 -13.73
CA GLY A 52 -12.03 -0.35 -14.75
C GLY A 52 -11.34 -0.45 -16.12
N GLN A 53 -10.48 -1.45 -16.33
CA GLN A 53 -9.77 -1.71 -17.59
C GLN A 53 -10.52 -2.74 -18.41
N ALA A 54 -10.67 -2.46 -19.71
CA ALA A 54 -11.22 -3.40 -20.68
C ALA A 54 -10.12 -4.31 -21.24
N GLY A 55 -10.32 -5.62 -21.16
CA GLY A 55 -9.40 -6.62 -21.69
C GLY A 55 -8.54 -7.24 -20.60
N SER A 56 -8.85 -8.49 -20.29
CA SER A 56 -8.28 -9.38 -19.27
C SER A 56 -6.77 -9.62 -19.37
N VAL A 57 -5.95 -8.58 -19.27
CA VAL A 57 -4.49 -8.69 -19.39
C VAL A 57 -3.89 -8.76 -18.00
N PHE A 58 -3.15 -9.84 -17.73
CA PHE A 58 -2.28 -9.91 -16.57
C PHE A 58 -1.07 -9.02 -16.80
N SER A 59 -0.75 -8.19 -15.81
CA SER A 59 0.44 -7.35 -15.80
C SER A 59 1.25 -7.59 -14.53
N VAL A 60 2.55 -7.28 -14.56
CA VAL A 60 3.37 -7.29 -13.35
C VAL A 60 2.97 -6.07 -12.52
N ALA A 61 2.21 -6.30 -11.45
CA ALA A 61 1.87 -5.28 -10.46
C ALA A 61 3.12 -4.97 -9.64
N GLU A 62 3.69 -5.98 -8.98
CA GLU A 62 4.84 -5.83 -8.10
C GLU A 62 6.00 -6.75 -8.45
N PHE A 63 7.20 -6.24 -8.21
CA PHE A 63 8.43 -7.00 -8.13
C PHE A 63 9.23 -6.44 -6.97
N VAL A 64 9.32 -7.19 -5.88
CA VAL A 64 10.01 -6.79 -4.66
C VAL A 64 11.21 -7.70 -4.47
N TRP A 65 12.35 -7.10 -4.17
CA TRP A 65 13.47 -7.79 -3.54
C TRP A 65 13.64 -7.21 -2.13
N GLU A 66 13.37 -8.04 -1.13
CA GLU A 66 13.65 -7.73 0.27
C GLU A 66 14.98 -8.35 0.68
N LEU A 67 15.83 -7.58 1.34
CA LEU A 67 17.13 -8.04 1.79
C LEU A 67 17.47 -7.57 3.20
N PRO A 68 18.01 -8.46 4.05
CA PRO A 68 18.55 -8.07 5.33
C PRO A 68 19.83 -7.25 5.16
N VAL A 69 19.93 -6.14 5.89
CA VAL A 69 21.12 -5.27 5.92
C VAL A 69 21.69 -5.31 7.34
N GLY A 70 22.60 -6.25 7.57
CA GLY A 70 23.04 -6.57 8.93
C GLY A 70 21.92 -7.19 9.77
N GLU A 71 21.96 -7.01 11.09
CA GLU A 71 21.01 -7.66 12.01
C GLU A 71 19.74 -6.86 12.30
N LYS A 72 19.74 -5.55 12.01
CA LYS A 72 18.70 -4.62 12.46
C LYS A 72 18.11 -3.77 11.36
N PHE A 73 18.50 -4.00 10.11
CA PHE A 73 17.93 -3.29 8.99
C PHE A 73 17.43 -4.27 7.94
N SER A 74 16.35 -3.88 7.28
CA SER A 74 15.84 -4.54 6.08
C SER A 74 15.67 -3.48 5.00
N MET A 75 15.91 -3.87 3.76
CA MET A 75 15.73 -3.01 2.60
C MET A 75 14.85 -3.71 1.58
N ALA A 76 13.88 -3.01 1.02
CA ALA A 76 13.08 -3.46 -0.11
C ALA A 76 13.36 -2.56 -1.32
N LEU A 77 13.52 -3.14 -2.50
CA LEU A 77 13.68 -2.40 -3.75
C LEU A 77 12.98 -3.11 -4.91
N GLY A 78 12.55 -2.34 -5.91
CA GLY A 78 11.94 -2.87 -7.13
C GLY A 78 10.75 -2.04 -7.58
N LYS A 79 9.74 -2.69 -8.16
CA LYS A 79 8.42 -2.11 -8.41
C LYS A 79 7.55 -2.46 -7.21
N LEU A 80 7.36 -1.48 -6.33
CA LEU A 80 6.83 -1.66 -4.99
C LEU A 80 5.42 -1.07 -4.93
N ASP A 81 4.53 -1.69 -4.15
CA ASP A 81 3.34 -1.03 -3.65
C ASP A 81 3.67 -0.21 -2.39
N PRO A 82 3.65 1.13 -2.43
CA PRO A 82 3.89 1.93 -1.24
C PRO A 82 2.85 1.71 -0.13
N THR A 83 1.63 1.32 -0.49
CA THR A 83 0.50 1.14 0.43
C THR A 83 0.54 -0.20 1.18
N ALA A 84 1.22 -1.20 0.62
CA ALA A 84 1.57 -2.44 1.32
C ALA A 84 2.78 -2.26 2.26
N LEU A 85 3.63 -1.27 1.98
CA LEU A 85 4.89 -1.04 2.70
C LEU A 85 4.80 -0.01 3.84
N PHE A 86 3.81 0.87 3.81
CA PHE A 86 3.56 1.95 4.77
C PHE A 86 2.06 2.01 5.08
N ASP A 87 1.66 2.68 6.16
CA ASP A 87 0.24 2.80 6.58
C ASP A 87 -0.46 1.44 6.81
N GLY A 88 0.29 0.40 7.21
CA GLY A 88 -0.28 -0.89 7.54
C GLY A 88 -1.38 -0.78 8.61
N ASN A 89 -2.32 -1.72 8.61
CA ASN A 89 -3.40 -1.80 9.58
C ASN A 89 -3.89 -3.25 9.72
N GLU A 90 -4.22 -3.68 10.93
CA GLU A 90 -4.70 -5.06 11.17
C GLU A 90 -6.20 -5.23 10.83
N PHE A 91 -6.96 -4.13 10.81
CA PHE A 91 -8.41 -4.14 10.58
C PHE A 91 -8.81 -3.40 9.30
N ALA A 92 -7.84 -2.99 8.48
CA ALA A 92 -7.96 -2.29 7.21
C ALA A 92 -6.74 -2.63 6.32
N ASN A 93 -6.62 -2.06 5.11
CA ASN A 93 -5.64 -2.38 4.05
C ASN A 93 -5.92 -3.63 3.19
N ASP A 94 -7.04 -4.34 3.37
CA ASP A 94 -7.38 -5.50 2.53
C ASP A 94 -8.81 -5.39 1.97
N GLU A 95 -8.90 -5.19 0.65
CA GLU A 95 -10.14 -5.07 -0.10
C GLU A 95 -10.86 -6.40 -0.33
N CYS A 96 -10.15 -7.51 -0.29
CA CYS A 96 -10.68 -8.85 -0.49
C CYS A 96 -11.35 -9.41 0.77
N THR A 97 -10.83 -9.10 1.96
CA THR A 97 -11.28 -9.74 3.21
C THR A 97 -11.85 -8.79 4.26
N GLN A 98 -11.58 -7.48 4.18
CA GLN A 98 -11.99 -6.52 5.22
C GLN A 98 -13.00 -5.48 4.69
N PHE A 99 -12.59 -4.61 3.77
CA PHE A 99 -13.43 -3.51 3.28
C PHE A 99 -13.34 -3.36 1.77
N LEU A 100 -14.47 -3.39 1.08
CA LEU A 100 -14.46 -3.07 -0.36
C LEU A 100 -14.23 -1.58 -0.63
N ALA A 101 -14.76 -0.68 0.20
CA ALA A 101 -14.73 0.75 -0.08
C ALA A 101 -13.35 1.36 0.21
N ASP A 102 -12.80 2.09 -0.77
CA ASP A 102 -11.43 2.62 -0.81
C ASP A 102 -11.05 3.39 0.46
N MET A 103 -11.99 4.20 0.99
CA MET A 103 -11.75 5.04 2.16
C MET A 103 -11.39 4.25 3.44
N PHE A 104 -11.73 2.97 3.48
CA PHE A 104 -11.41 2.08 4.59
C PHE A 104 -10.26 1.12 4.27
N VAL A 105 -9.87 0.94 3.01
CA VAL A 105 -8.72 0.11 2.63
C VAL A 105 -7.44 0.85 3.02
N ASN A 106 -7.07 1.91 2.31
CA ASN A 106 -5.86 2.69 2.57
C ASN A 106 -6.19 4.10 3.09
N THR A 107 -5.22 4.77 3.71
CA THR A 107 -5.40 6.20 4.04
C THR A 107 -5.55 7.05 2.78
N THR A 108 -6.60 7.87 2.74
CA THR A 108 -6.79 8.89 1.69
C THR A 108 -6.01 10.17 1.96
N ALA A 109 -5.32 10.25 3.09
CA ALA A 109 -4.53 11.42 3.47
C ALA A 109 -3.13 11.45 2.85
N LEU A 110 -2.76 10.40 2.13
CA LEU A 110 -1.48 10.26 1.43
C LEU A 110 -1.74 10.23 -0.09
N PRO A 111 -1.02 11.04 -0.89
CA PRO A 111 -1.08 10.98 -2.34
C PRO A 111 -0.21 9.81 -2.83
N TRP A 112 -0.67 8.59 -2.59
CA TRP A 112 0.07 7.38 -2.92
C TRP A 112 0.44 7.33 -4.40
N PRO A 113 1.71 7.08 -4.73
CA PRO A 113 2.03 6.51 -6.02
C PRO A 113 1.35 5.15 -6.15
N ASP A 114 0.95 4.81 -7.37
CA ASP A 114 0.62 3.43 -7.75
C ASP A 114 1.89 2.55 -7.67
N TYR A 115 1.80 1.26 -8.04
CA TYR A 115 2.94 0.33 -8.06
C TYR A 115 4.17 0.93 -8.76
N ALA A 116 5.14 1.41 -7.98
CA ALA A 116 6.17 2.34 -8.45
C ALA A 116 7.59 1.81 -8.25
N PRO A 117 8.54 2.17 -9.13
CA PRO A 117 9.96 2.01 -8.84
C PRO A 117 10.31 2.72 -7.55
N GLY A 118 10.93 2.01 -6.61
CA GLY A 118 11.25 2.57 -5.32
C GLY A 118 12.20 1.75 -4.48
N ILE A 119 12.48 2.32 -3.31
CA ILE A 119 13.31 1.73 -2.26
C ILE A 119 12.73 2.08 -0.90
N LYS A 120 12.72 1.10 0.01
CA LYS A 120 12.41 1.28 1.44
C LYS A 120 13.56 0.75 2.27
N LEU A 121 13.95 1.50 3.29
CA LEU A 121 14.88 1.07 4.33
C LEU A 121 14.17 1.10 5.69
N SER A 122 14.25 -0.01 6.41
CA SER A 122 13.61 -0.17 7.73
C SER A 122 14.66 -0.44 8.79
N PHE A 123 14.58 0.25 9.92
CA PHE A 123 15.30 -0.08 11.14
C PHE A 123 14.38 -0.88 12.06
N LEU A 124 14.81 -2.09 12.40
CA LEU A 124 14.08 -3.13 13.12
C LEU A 124 14.83 -3.49 14.41
N PRO A 125 14.80 -2.64 15.45
CA PRO A 125 15.58 -2.82 16.68
C PRO A 125 15.28 -4.11 17.44
N ARG A 126 14.11 -4.72 17.20
CA ARG A 126 13.62 -5.96 17.84
C ARG A 126 13.18 -7.02 16.83
N GLY A 127 13.62 -6.92 15.57
CA GLY A 127 13.15 -7.79 14.48
C GLY A 127 11.84 -7.31 13.84
N GLU A 128 11.38 -8.05 12.82
CA GLU A 128 10.23 -7.71 11.96
C GLU A 128 8.89 -7.67 12.71
N GLU A 129 8.72 -8.52 13.71
CA GLU A 129 7.55 -8.51 14.58
C GLU A 129 7.56 -7.33 15.57
N GLY A 130 8.65 -6.57 15.66
CA GLY A 130 8.82 -5.44 16.57
C GLY A 130 8.36 -4.09 16.01
N SER A 131 8.60 -3.04 16.78
CA SER A 131 8.47 -1.64 16.33
C SER A 131 9.54 -1.31 15.29
N ALA A 132 9.22 -0.43 14.35
CA ALA A 132 10.07 -0.10 13.22
C ALA A 132 10.16 1.41 12.99
N ILE A 133 11.25 1.83 12.34
CA ILE A 133 11.35 3.15 11.70
C ILE A 133 11.70 2.91 10.24
N SER A 134 10.88 3.40 9.32
CA SER A 134 10.99 3.13 7.89
C SER A 134 11.10 4.43 7.11
N LEU A 135 11.91 4.42 6.05
CA LEU A 135 12.04 5.50 5.08
C LEU A 135 11.85 4.92 3.69
N GLY A 136 11.06 5.57 2.86
CA GLY A 136 10.76 5.16 1.49
C GLY A 136 10.92 6.31 0.50
N ILE A 137 11.41 6.00 -0.69
CA ILE A 137 11.46 6.91 -1.84
C ILE A 137 10.96 6.15 -3.07
N PHE A 138 10.02 6.74 -3.78
CA PHE A 138 9.31 6.15 -4.91
C PHE A 138 9.16 7.17 -6.03
N LYS A 139 9.04 6.70 -7.27
CA LYS A 139 8.59 7.54 -8.38
C LYS A 139 7.10 7.84 -8.23
N ALA A 140 6.69 9.10 -8.24
CA ALA A 140 5.32 9.49 -7.93
C ALA A 140 4.29 9.10 -9.00
N ASP A 141 4.69 9.00 -10.27
CA ASP A 141 3.84 8.61 -11.40
C ASP A 141 4.01 7.15 -11.82
N ALA A 142 4.74 6.35 -11.02
CA ALA A 142 5.05 4.94 -11.27
C ALA A 142 5.81 4.65 -12.60
N ALA A 143 6.38 5.67 -13.25
CA ALA A 143 7.12 5.50 -14.50
C ALA A 143 8.59 5.12 -14.28
N TRP A 144 9.24 4.56 -15.31
CA TRP A 144 10.64 4.10 -15.26
C TRP A 144 11.64 5.07 -15.90
N ASP A 145 11.15 6.15 -16.48
CA ASP A 145 11.94 7.26 -17.02
C ASP A 145 12.20 8.33 -15.95
N ASP A 146 13.25 9.13 -16.18
CA ASP A 146 13.62 10.28 -15.35
C ASP A 146 13.51 10.02 -13.84
N MET A 147 14.07 8.89 -13.38
CA MET A 147 13.89 8.32 -12.03
C MET A 147 14.31 9.23 -10.86
N THR A 148 14.90 10.39 -11.11
CA THR A 148 15.29 11.38 -10.09
C THR A 148 14.32 12.56 -10.01
N GLU A 149 13.35 12.63 -10.91
CA GLU A 149 12.33 13.66 -10.98
C GLU A 149 11.00 13.13 -10.40
N ASP A 150 10.16 14.04 -9.90
CA ASP A 150 8.83 13.73 -9.33
C ASP A 150 8.83 12.54 -8.36
N LEU A 151 9.57 12.73 -7.26
CA LEU A 151 9.69 11.73 -6.20
C LEU A 151 8.61 11.91 -5.13
N PHE A 152 8.10 10.78 -4.66
CA PHE A 152 7.36 10.67 -3.40
C PHE A 152 8.27 10.06 -2.34
N ALA A 153 8.43 10.74 -1.21
CA ALA A 153 9.20 10.27 -0.07
C ALA A 153 8.30 10.19 1.16
N ILE A 154 8.50 9.15 1.97
CA ILE A 154 7.75 8.94 3.21
C ILE A 154 8.66 8.40 4.30
N GLY A 155 8.46 8.87 5.52
CA GLY A 155 9.04 8.30 6.72
C GLY A 155 7.94 7.90 7.69
N GLU A 156 8.06 6.72 8.29
CA GLU A 156 7.10 6.18 9.23
C GLU A 156 7.80 5.68 10.50
N VAL A 157 7.18 5.95 11.64
CA VAL A 157 7.48 5.29 12.90
C VAL A 157 6.29 4.38 13.23
N ASP A 158 6.55 3.08 13.32
CA ASP A 158 5.57 2.06 13.74
C ASP A 158 5.88 1.59 15.15
N LEU A 159 4.98 1.86 16.08
CA LEU A 159 5.07 1.44 17.47
C LEU A 159 4.07 0.34 17.77
N LYS A 160 4.60 -0.81 18.17
CA LYS A 160 3.81 -1.95 18.67
C LYS A 160 3.71 -1.87 20.18
N LEU A 161 2.54 -1.47 20.68
CA LEU A 161 2.30 -1.16 22.10
C LEU A 161 0.98 -1.78 22.55
N LEU A 162 0.98 -2.46 23.70
CA LEU A 162 -0.24 -3.01 24.31
C LEU A 162 -1.06 -3.92 23.35
N GLY A 163 -0.38 -4.60 22.43
CA GLY A 163 -1.00 -5.47 21.42
C GLY A 163 -1.65 -4.74 20.25
N GLY A 164 -1.59 -3.40 20.20
CA GLY A 164 -1.98 -2.60 19.03
C GLY A 164 -0.77 -2.07 18.27
N ASN A 165 -1.05 -1.45 17.13
CA ASN A 165 -0.07 -0.81 16.26
C ASN A 165 -0.40 0.68 16.10
N TYR A 166 0.62 1.52 16.27
CA TYR A 166 0.48 2.97 16.33
C TYR A 166 1.52 3.58 15.40
N ARG A 167 1.06 4.05 14.26
CA ARG A 167 1.92 4.58 13.19
C ARG A 167 1.77 6.08 13.11
N ALA A 168 2.89 6.75 12.89
CA ALA A 168 2.93 8.16 12.53
C ALA A 168 3.86 8.31 11.33
N TYR A 169 3.43 9.08 10.34
CA TYR A 169 4.19 9.29 9.12
C TYR A 169 4.27 10.76 8.73
N LEU A 170 5.37 11.09 8.07
CA LEU A 170 5.63 12.35 7.38
C LEU A 170 5.94 12.00 5.93
N TRP A 171 5.32 12.71 4.99
CA TRP A 171 5.54 12.47 3.58
C TRP A 171 5.82 13.77 2.83
N ARG A 172 6.43 13.66 1.65
CA ARG A 172 6.68 14.74 0.72
C ARG A 172 6.56 14.24 -0.72
N GLY A 173 5.73 14.92 -1.50
CA GLY A 173 5.62 14.73 -2.95
C GLY A 173 6.12 15.95 -3.72
N SER A 174 5.83 15.98 -5.03
CA SER A 174 6.11 17.11 -5.92
C SER A 174 5.22 18.31 -5.59
N GLY A 175 5.68 19.15 -4.66
CA GLY A 175 5.05 20.43 -4.33
C GLY A 175 4.21 20.46 -3.06
N SER A 176 3.99 19.31 -2.41
CA SER A 176 3.30 19.24 -1.11
C SER A 176 4.01 18.30 -0.14
N TRP A 177 3.72 18.46 1.14
CA TRP A 177 4.12 17.57 2.22
C TRP A 177 2.98 17.43 3.21
N GLY A 178 3.01 16.42 4.07
CA GLY A 178 1.98 16.26 5.08
C GLY A 178 2.38 15.27 6.15
N VAL A 179 1.52 15.18 7.16
CA VAL A 179 1.67 14.23 8.26
C VAL A 179 0.41 13.41 8.40
N GLY A 180 0.53 12.23 9.01
CA GLY A 180 -0.64 11.48 9.43
C GLY A 180 -0.31 10.40 10.44
N VAL A 181 -1.37 9.75 10.87
CA VAL A 181 -1.35 8.67 11.86
C VAL A 181 -2.32 7.58 11.43
N SER A 182 -1.94 6.34 11.71
CA SER A 182 -2.77 5.14 11.56
C SER A 182 -2.68 4.33 12.84
N LEU A 183 -3.83 4.12 13.47
CA LEU A 183 -3.94 3.49 14.76
C LEU A 183 -4.85 2.27 14.63
N ASP A 184 -4.43 1.14 15.16
CA ASP A 184 -5.26 -0.06 15.28
C ASP A 184 -5.02 -0.76 16.61
N GLN A 185 -6.11 -1.17 17.27
CA GLN A 185 -6.07 -1.77 18.59
C GLN A 185 -7.11 -2.88 18.72
N PRO A 186 -6.70 -4.12 19.02
CA PRO A 186 -7.63 -5.14 19.50
C PRO A 186 -8.18 -4.73 20.87
N ILE A 187 -9.51 -4.67 20.99
CA ILE A 187 -10.24 -4.35 22.23
C ILE A 187 -10.62 -5.63 22.96
N SER A 188 -10.96 -6.68 22.23
CA SER A 188 -11.25 -8.02 22.73
C SER A 188 -10.88 -9.07 21.68
N SER A 189 -11.13 -10.35 21.96
CA SER A 189 -10.89 -11.43 20.99
C SER A 189 -11.81 -11.38 19.75
N HIS A 190 -12.85 -10.54 19.74
CA HIS A 190 -13.81 -10.43 18.63
C HIS A 190 -14.03 -8.99 18.17
N LEU A 191 -13.35 -8.02 18.77
CA LEU A 191 -13.57 -6.60 18.49
C LEU A 191 -12.22 -5.90 18.42
N GLY A 192 -11.96 -5.29 17.27
CA GLY A 192 -10.89 -4.32 17.05
C GLY A 192 -11.47 -2.95 16.72
N ALA A 193 -10.65 -1.93 16.84
CA ALA A 193 -10.95 -0.60 16.32
C ALA A 193 -9.72 -0.05 15.62
N PHE A 194 -9.94 0.74 14.58
CA PHE A 194 -8.89 1.49 13.91
C PHE A 194 -9.33 2.93 13.65
N ALA A 195 -8.35 3.82 13.48
CA ALA A 195 -8.57 5.21 13.10
C ALA A 195 -7.38 5.72 12.30
N ARG A 196 -7.67 6.54 11.29
CA ARG A 196 -6.67 7.23 10.49
C ARG A 196 -6.96 8.73 10.47
N PHE A 197 -5.90 9.51 10.46
CA PHE A 197 -5.99 10.95 10.29
C PHE A 197 -4.75 11.43 9.56
N GLY A 198 -4.91 12.35 8.61
CA GLY A 198 -3.78 13.05 8.04
C GLY A 198 -4.11 14.48 7.67
N ALA A 199 -3.06 15.28 7.62
CA ALA A 199 -3.10 16.71 7.39
C ALA A 199 -2.01 17.06 6.37
N PRO A 200 -2.38 17.29 5.10
CA PRO A 200 -1.46 17.82 4.12
C PRO A 200 -1.22 19.32 4.40
N SER A 201 -0.04 19.82 4.06
CA SER A 201 0.36 21.23 4.26
C SER A 201 -0.41 22.18 3.35
N ASP A 202 -0.72 21.73 2.15
CA ASP A 202 -1.70 22.30 1.24
C ASP A 202 -2.76 21.25 0.95
N PRO A 203 -4.05 21.60 0.78
CA PRO A 203 -5.08 20.63 0.38
C PRO A 203 -4.63 19.91 -0.89
N VAL A 204 -4.60 18.57 -0.85
CA VAL A 204 -4.43 17.70 -2.04
C VAL A 204 -5.68 17.76 -2.91
#